data_AF-A0A9P7C3H4-F1
#
_entry.id   AF-A0A9P7C3H4-F1
#
_cell.length_a   1.000
_cell.length_b   1.000
_cell.length_c   1.000
_cell.angle_alpha   90.00
_cell.angle_beta   90.00
_cell.angle_gamma   90.00
#
_symmetry.space_group_name_H-M   'P 1'
#
loop_
_entity.id
_entity.type
_entity.pdbx_description
1 polymer ?
#
loop_
_entity_poly.entity_id
_entity_poly.type
_entity_poly.pdbx_seq_one_letter_code
_entity_poly.pdbx_strand_id
1 'polypeptide(L)'
;MSDDERAYAFALSGYGVPLESPDESVTDGLRQLVEAMQPIPAYVRNTRFDILAWNPAIAELFVDYSQLAPHERNTLRLMFLYPPYRTLILNWEEMTRGLLAGFRAAMAQAPDKAPFLALVEDIAAHSEEFRQS
;
A
#
# COMPACT_ATOMS: atom_id res chain seq x y z
N MET A 1 -34.87 4.15 15.65
CA MET A 1 -33.41 4.03 15.79
C MET A 1 -32.80 4.76 14.61
N SER A 2 -32.09 5.85 14.87
CA SER A 2 -31.53 6.70 13.80
C SER A 2 -30.22 6.10 13.27
N ASP A 3 -29.82 6.49 12.06
CA ASP A 3 -28.57 6.03 11.45
C ASP A 3 -27.34 6.41 12.29
N ASP A 4 -27.42 7.48 13.08
CA ASP A 4 -26.37 7.91 14.02
C ASP A 4 -26.16 6.92 15.17
N GLU A 5 -27.23 6.32 15.70
CA GLU A 5 -27.15 5.31 16.77
C GLU A 5 -26.49 4.01 16.26
N ARG A 6 -26.68 3.69 14.98
CA ARG A 6 -26.02 2.54 14.34
C ARG A 6 -24.53 2.83 14.15
N ALA A 7 -24.18 4.00 13.61
CA ALA A 7 -22.79 4.40 13.41
C ALA A 7 -21.98 4.43 14.73
N TYR A 8 -22.59 4.91 15.82
CA TYR A 8 -21.96 4.93 17.14
C TYR A 8 -21.78 3.52 17.73
N ALA A 9 -22.75 2.62 17.53
CA ALA A 9 -22.63 1.22 17.95
C ALA A 9 -21.56 0.45 17.16
N PHE A 10 -21.34 0.77 15.88
CA PHE A 10 -20.29 0.13 15.07
C PHE A 10 -18.87 0.55 15.48
N ALA A 11 -18.67 1.83 15.84
CA ALA A 11 -17.36 2.35 16.26
C ALA A 11 -16.79 1.66 17.52
N LEU A 12 -17.67 1.14 18.40
CA LEU A 12 -17.30 0.44 19.63
C LEU A 12 -17.00 -1.07 19.43
N SER A 13 -17.28 -1.63 18.25
CA SER A 13 -17.18 -3.08 18.00
C SER A 13 -15.81 -3.53 17.48
N GLY A 14 -14.91 -2.59 17.15
CA GLY A 14 -13.66 -2.90 16.46
C GLY A 14 -13.83 -3.33 15.00
N TYR A 15 -15.06 -3.48 14.52
CA TYR A 15 -15.38 -3.59 13.10
C TYR A 15 -15.67 -2.19 12.58
N GLY A 16 -14.67 -1.59 11.93
CA GLY A 16 -14.86 -0.35 11.20
C GLY A 16 -16.05 -0.48 10.25
N VAL A 17 -16.82 0.60 10.11
CA VAL A 17 -17.82 0.74 9.04
C VAL A 17 -17.16 0.26 7.74
N PRO A 18 -17.81 -0.59 6.92
CA PRO A 18 -17.30 -0.85 5.59
C PRO A 18 -17.22 0.50 4.89
N LEU A 19 -16.03 1.07 4.77
CA LEU A 19 -15.81 2.22 3.92
C LEU A 19 -16.30 1.78 2.55
N GLU A 20 -17.36 2.40 2.05
CA GLU A 20 -17.74 2.28 0.64
C GLU A 20 -16.44 2.48 -0.17
N SER A 21 -16.07 1.50 -1.00
CA SER A 21 -14.82 1.61 -1.77
C SER A 21 -15.02 2.64 -2.91
N PRO A 22 -13.97 3.34 -3.42
CA PRO A 22 -12.55 3.34 -3.01
C PRO A 22 -11.89 4.75 -3.00
N ASP A 23 -11.18 5.16 -1.94
CA ASP A 23 -10.31 6.34 -2.07
C ASP A 23 -8.99 5.96 -2.77
N GLU A 24 -9.01 5.98 -4.10
CA GLU A 24 -7.80 6.09 -4.94
C GLU A 24 -7.14 7.48 -4.78
N SER A 25 -7.80 8.42 -4.11
CA SER A 25 -7.30 9.76 -3.83
C SER A 25 -6.92 9.96 -2.37
N VAL A 26 -5.76 10.59 -2.14
CA VAL A 26 -5.34 11.09 -0.82
C VAL A 26 -5.95 12.47 -0.59
N THR A 27 -6.52 12.68 0.60
CA THR A 27 -7.04 13.98 1.03
C THR A 27 -5.92 15.03 1.10
N ASP A 28 -6.27 16.30 0.91
CA ASP A 28 -5.30 17.39 0.98
C ASP A 28 -4.60 17.48 2.34
N GLY A 29 -5.31 17.17 3.44
CA GLY A 29 -4.72 17.15 4.78
C GLY A 29 -3.63 16.09 4.93
N LEU A 30 -3.84 14.87 4.40
CA LEU A 30 -2.82 13.83 4.40
C LEU A 30 -1.63 14.19 3.48
N ARG A 31 -1.90 14.85 2.34
CA ARG A 31 -0.83 15.36 1.47
C ARG A 31 0.02 16.41 2.18
N GLN A 32 -0.61 17.36 2.87
CA GLN A 32 0.09 18.37 3.66
C GLN A 32 0.88 17.76 4.81
N LEU A 33 0.34 16.73 5.47
CA LEU A 33 1.07 16.00 6.52
C LEU A 33 2.33 15.34 5.98
N VAL A 34 2.24 14.63 4.85
CA VAL A 34 3.39 13.99 4.20
C VAL A 34 4.46 15.01 3.83
N GLU A 35 4.06 16.16 3.28
CA GLU A 35 4.99 17.24 2.94
C GLU A 35 5.64 17.85 4.20
N ALA A 36 4.87 18.04 5.27
CA ALA A 36 5.37 18.60 6.53
C ALA A 36 6.37 17.68 7.27
N MET A 37 6.47 16.40 6.89
CA MET A 37 7.44 15.48 7.49
C MET A 37 8.89 15.71 7.04
N GLN A 38 9.15 16.60 6.08
CA GLN A 38 10.51 16.92 5.65
C GLN A 38 11.44 17.30 6.83
N PRO A 39 12.70 16.81 6.88
CA PRO A 39 13.40 15.97 5.90
C PRO A 39 13.22 14.44 6.10
N ILE A 40 12.21 14.01 6.87
CA ILE A 40 11.96 12.60 7.17
C ILE A 40 11.21 11.96 5.99
N PRO A 41 11.73 10.87 5.39
CA PRO A 41 11.06 10.14 4.31
C PRO A 41 9.66 9.67 4.72
N ALA A 42 8.65 10.03 3.91
CA ALA A 42 7.26 9.68 4.19
C ALA A 42 6.45 9.44 2.90
N TYR A 43 5.49 8.52 2.99
CA TYR A 43 4.52 8.25 1.94
C TYR A 43 3.21 7.71 2.54
N VAL A 44 2.14 7.78 1.75
CA VAL A 44 0.83 7.20 2.07
C VAL A 44 0.52 6.10 1.06
N ARG A 45 -0.04 5.00 1.55
CA ARG A 45 -0.56 3.92 0.72
C ARG A 45 -1.97 3.53 1.10
N ASN A 46 -2.74 2.98 0.15
CA ASN A 46 -4.05 2.41 0.43
C ASN A 46 -3.95 0.95 0.94
N THR A 47 -5.11 0.33 1.18
CA THR A 47 -5.25 -1.07 1.64
C THR A 47 -4.81 -2.10 0.59
N ARG A 48 -4.76 -1.73 -0.70
CA ARG A 48 -4.20 -2.54 -1.79
C ARG A 48 -2.69 -2.38 -1.97
N PHE A 49 -2.08 -1.51 -1.16
CA PHE A 49 -0.67 -1.18 -1.10
C PHE A 49 -0.21 -0.23 -2.21
N ASP A 50 -1.14 0.43 -2.90
CA ASP A 50 -0.85 1.46 -3.88
C ASP A 50 -0.37 2.73 -3.18
N ILE A 51 0.70 3.34 -3.67
CA ILE A 51 1.28 4.58 -3.17
C ILE A 51 0.49 5.75 -3.74
N LEU A 52 -0.07 6.58 -2.86
CA LEU A 52 -0.99 7.66 -3.22
C LEU A 52 -0.39 9.06 -3.03
N ALA A 53 0.56 9.21 -2.11
CA ALA A 53 1.30 10.45 -1.86
C ALA A 53 2.68 10.13 -1.28
N TRP A 54 3.65 11.01 -1.50
CA TRP A 54 5.02 10.87 -1.02
C TRP A 54 5.69 12.25 -0.94
N ASN A 55 6.74 12.37 -0.14
CA ASN A 55 7.55 13.58 -0.07
C ASN A 55 8.90 13.43 -0.82
N PRO A 56 9.58 14.54 -1.16
CA PRO A 56 10.90 14.48 -1.78
C PRO A 56 11.94 13.65 -0.99
N ALA A 57 11.91 13.62 0.34
CA ALA A 57 12.88 12.86 1.14
C ALA A 57 12.83 11.34 0.87
N ILE A 58 11.63 10.76 0.66
CA ILE A 58 11.54 9.34 0.26
C ILE A 58 11.96 9.12 -1.19
N ALA A 59 11.82 10.13 -2.06
CA ALA A 59 12.29 10.07 -3.44
C ALA A 59 13.83 10.03 -3.51
N GLU A 60 14.50 10.83 -2.70
CA GLU A 60 15.96 10.87 -2.60
C GLU A 60 16.53 9.60 -1.95
N LEU A 61 15.85 9.06 -0.93
CA LEU A 61 16.34 7.89 -0.20
C LEU A 61 16.05 6.56 -0.91
N PHE A 62 14.89 6.44 -1.58
CA PHE A 62 14.31 5.13 -1.88
C PHE A 62 13.74 5.02 -3.31
N VAL A 63 12.65 5.73 -3.61
CA VAL A 63 12.01 5.73 -4.95
C VAL A 63 11.42 7.07 -5.24
N ASP A 64 11.84 7.65 -6.36
CA ASP A 64 11.08 8.73 -6.98
C ASP A 64 9.85 8.15 -7.67
N TYR A 65 8.74 8.06 -6.93
CA TYR A 65 7.47 7.56 -7.44
C TYR A 65 6.91 8.40 -8.60
N SER A 66 7.42 9.63 -8.81
CA SER A 66 7.03 10.46 -9.96
C SER A 66 7.53 9.91 -11.30
N GLN A 67 8.62 9.13 -11.29
CA GLN A 67 9.18 8.47 -12.48
C GLN A 67 8.44 7.17 -12.84
N LEU A 68 7.57 6.68 -11.96
CA LEU A 68 6.81 5.46 -12.16
C LEU A 68 5.43 5.76 -12.75
N ALA A 69 4.95 4.91 -13.65
CA ALA A 69 3.56 4.96 -14.08
C ALA A 69 2.63 4.65 -12.90
N PRO A 70 1.38 5.17 -12.86
CA PRO A 70 0.48 4.96 -11.73
C PRO A 70 0.31 3.50 -11.30
N HIS A 71 0.20 2.57 -12.26
CA HIS A 71 0.05 1.13 -12.00
C HIS A 71 1.31 0.46 -11.43
N GLU A 72 2.46 1.12 -11.51
CA GLU A 72 3.72 0.60 -10.99
C GLU A 72 3.96 1.01 -9.53
N ARG A 73 3.17 1.97 -9.03
CA ARG A 73 3.29 2.55 -7.70
C ARG A 73 2.59 1.67 -6.66
N ASN A 74 3.00 0.41 -6.53
CA ASN A 74 2.49 -0.49 -5.52
C ASN A 74 3.65 -1.06 -4.68
N THR A 75 3.51 -1.03 -3.36
CA THR A 75 4.60 -1.44 -2.44
C THR A 75 5.05 -2.88 -2.69
N LEU A 76 4.11 -3.79 -2.95
CA LEU A 76 4.42 -5.20 -3.20
C LEU A 76 5.10 -5.36 -4.56
N ARG A 77 4.62 -4.66 -5.60
CA ARG A 77 5.28 -4.66 -6.91
C ARG A 77 6.73 -4.18 -6.80
N LEU A 78 6.95 -3.05 -6.13
CA LEU A 78 8.28 -2.46 -5.97
C LEU A 78 9.21 -3.41 -5.20
N MET A 79 8.72 -4.11 -4.18
CA MET A 79 9.51 -5.10 -3.42
C MET A 79 10.13 -6.18 -4.30
N PHE A 80 9.42 -6.62 -5.34
CA PHE A 80 9.84 -7.75 -6.18
C PHE A 80 10.37 -7.35 -7.55
N LEU A 81 9.96 -6.21 -8.09
CA LEU A 81 10.24 -5.80 -9.47
C LEU A 81 11.08 -4.53 -9.59
N TYR A 82 11.29 -3.78 -8.51
CA TYR A 82 12.13 -2.58 -8.53
C TYR A 82 13.53 -2.91 -7.97
N PRO A 83 14.57 -2.99 -8.82
CA PRO A 83 15.88 -3.49 -8.40
C PRO A 83 16.49 -2.82 -7.17
N PRO A 84 16.36 -1.50 -6.96
CA PRO A 84 16.86 -0.85 -5.75
C PRO A 84 16.27 -1.38 -4.44
N TYR A 85 15.05 -1.93 -4.41
CA TYR A 85 14.47 -2.45 -3.16
C TYR A 85 15.23 -3.65 -2.64
N ARG A 86 15.80 -4.46 -3.54
CA ARG A 86 16.54 -5.66 -3.13
C ARG A 86 17.84 -5.32 -2.40
N THR A 87 18.43 -4.15 -2.70
CA THR A 87 19.73 -3.73 -2.14
C THR A 87 19.59 -2.74 -0.98
N LEU A 88 18.55 -1.91 -0.96
CA LEU A 88 18.32 -0.92 0.10
C LEU A 88 17.69 -1.53 1.37
N ILE A 89 17.03 -2.68 1.25
CA ILE A 89 16.37 -3.35 2.37
C ILE A 89 17.28 -4.43 2.94
N LEU A 90 17.89 -4.16 4.10
CA LEU A 90 18.82 -5.08 4.75
C LEU A 90 18.19 -6.44 5.11
N ASN A 91 16.98 -6.44 5.67
CA ASN A 91 16.25 -7.66 6.05
C ASN A 91 15.17 -8.01 5.01
N TRP A 92 15.52 -7.95 3.72
CA TRP A 92 14.56 -8.06 2.62
C TRP A 92 13.64 -9.29 2.74
N GLU A 93 14.18 -10.46 3.07
CA GLU A 93 13.38 -11.69 3.20
C GLU A 93 12.34 -11.59 4.33
N GLU A 94 12.71 -11.04 5.48
CA GLU A 94 11.81 -10.88 6.62
C GLU A 94 10.71 -9.85 6.30
N MET A 95 11.12 -8.71 5.74
CA MET A 95 10.18 -7.66 5.33
C MET A 95 9.21 -8.16 4.27
N THR A 96 9.70 -8.93 3.30
CA THR A 96 8.88 -9.50 2.23
C THR A 96 7.86 -10.49 2.77
N ARG A 97 8.24 -11.38 3.71
CA ARG A 97 7.28 -12.29 4.38
C ARG A 97 6.18 -11.52 5.10
N GLY A 98 6.54 -10.48 5.84
CA GLY A 98 5.57 -9.60 6.52
C GLY A 98 4.65 -8.88 5.54
N LEU A 99 5.20 -8.36 4.45
CA LEU A 99 4.46 -7.66 3.41
C LEU A 99 3.46 -8.60 2.71
N LEU A 100 3.90 -9.82 2.36
CA LEU A 100 3.05 -10.86 1.77
C LEU A 100 1.93 -11.29 2.72
N ALA A 101 2.22 -11.45 4.02
CA ALA A 101 1.22 -11.78 5.02
C ALA A 101 0.16 -10.67 5.13
N GLY A 102 0.58 -9.41 5.20
CA GLY A 102 -0.33 -8.26 5.19
C GLY A 102 -1.16 -8.16 3.91
N PHE A 103 -0.54 -8.41 2.76
CA PHE A 103 -1.22 -8.38 1.47
C PHE A 103 -2.29 -9.48 1.38
N ARG A 104 -1.98 -10.71 1.81
CA ARG A 104 -2.97 -11.80 1.89
C ARG A 104 -4.13 -11.46 2.82
N ALA A 105 -3.85 -10.85 3.96
CA ALA A 105 -4.89 -10.43 4.90
C ALA A 105 -5.79 -9.32 4.33
N ALA A 106 -5.21 -8.35 3.60
CA ALA A 106 -5.96 -7.30 2.92
C ALA A 106 -6.84 -7.88 1.80
N MET A 107 -6.28 -8.76 0.96
CA MET A 107 -7.01 -9.46 -0.10
C MET A 107 -8.18 -10.30 0.44
N ALA A 108 -7.99 -10.96 1.59
CA ALA A 108 -9.04 -11.77 2.21
C ALA A 108 -10.25 -10.93 2.67
N GLN A 109 -10.01 -9.68 3.07
CA GLN A 109 -11.04 -8.74 3.55
C GLN A 109 -11.65 -7.90 2.43
N ALA A 110 -11.02 -7.86 1.25
CA ALA A 110 -11.46 -7.05 0.13
C ALA A 110 -12.78 -7.60 -0.47
N PRO A 111 -13.80 -6.74 -0.70
CA PRO A 111 -15.01 -7.12 -1.41
C PRO A 111 -14.72 -7.54 -2.86
N ASP A 112 -13.80 -6.82 -3.52
CA ASP A 112 -13.29 -7.16 -4.84
C ASP A 112 -11.83 -7.61 -4.77
N LYS A 113 -11.58 -8.84 -5.25
CA LYS A 113 -10.25 -9.48 -5.28
C LYS A 113 -9.55 -9.30 -6.62
N ALA A 114 -10.25 -8.85 -7.67
CA ALA A 114 -9.68 -8.76 -9.01
C ALA A 114 -8.40 -7.91 -9.08
N PRO A 115 -8.30 -6.73 -8.44
CA PRO A 115 -7.07 -5.94 -8.47
C PRO A 115 -5.89 -6.62 -7.75
N PHE A 116 -6.15 -7.35 -6.68
CA PHE A 116 -5.13 -8.10 -5.95
C PHE A 116 -4.61 -9.27 -6.78
N LEU A 117 -5.50 -10.01 -7.43
CA LEU A 117 -5.14 -11.15 -8.27
C LEU A 117 -4.36 -10.70 -9.51
N ALA A 118 -4.79 -9.62 -10.17
CA ALA A 118 -4.06 -9.05 -11.30
C ALA A 118 -2.63 -8.63 -10.92
N LEU A 119 -2.46 -8.04 -9.74
CA LEU A 119 -1.14 -7.71 -9.21
C LEU A 119 -0.28 -8.95 -8.96
N VAL A 120 -0.86 -10.00 -8.36
CA VAL A 120 -0.15 -11.28 -8.12
C VAL A 120 0.28 -11.91 -9.43
N GLU A 121 -0.60 -11.94 -10.44
CA GLU A 121 -0.30 -12.48 -11.77
C GLU A 121 0.84 -11.71 -12.44
N ASP A 122 0.80 -10.38 -12.40
CA ASP A 122 1.83 -9.52 -12.95
C ASP A 122 3.19 -9.69 -12.25
N ILE A 123 3.23 -9.71 -10.91
CA ILE A 123 4.49 -9.94 -10.18
C ILE A 123 4.99 -11.36 -10.43
N ALA A 124 4.11 -12.36 -10.42
CA ALA A 124 4.47 -13.74 -10.68
C ALA A 124 4.95 -13.97 -12.12
N ALA A 125 4.54 -13.16 -13.10
CA ALA A 125 5.08 -13.24 -14.46
C ALA A 125 6.53 -12.72 -14.54
N HIS A 126 6.87 -11.71 -13.74
CA HIS A 126 8.12 -10.97 -13.86
C HIS A 126 9.16 -11.25 -12.76
N SER A 127 8.82 -12.01 -11.70
CA SER A 127 9.71 -12.32 -10.59
C SER A 127 9.73 -13.81 -10.26
N GLU A 128 10.87 -14.47 -10.49
CA GLU A 128 11.10 -15.85 -10.01
C GLU A 128 11.14 -15.89 -8.47
N GLU A 129 11.74 -14.89 -7.82
CA GLU A 129 11.83 -14.82 -6.36
C GLU A 129 10.43 -14.77 -5.71
N PHE A 130 9.47 -14.07 -6.35
CA PHE A 130 8.07 -14.08 -5.93
C PHE A 130 7.42 -15.46 -6.05
N ARG A 131 7.68 -16.20 -7.13
CA ARG A 131 7.13 -17.56 -7.34
C ARG A 131 7.62 -18.57 -6.29
N GLN A 132 8.78 -18.30 -5.69
CA GLN A 132 9.40 -19.16 -4.68
C GLN A 132 9.05 -18.76 -3.22
N SER A 133 8.37 -17.62 -3.03
CA SER A 133 8.07 -17.01 -1.73
C SER A 133 6.75 -17.46 -1.09
#